data_AF-A0A069D0Y1-F1
#
_entry.id   AF-A0A069D0Y1-F1
#
_cell.length_a   1.000
_cell.length_b   1.000
_cell.length_c   1.000
_cell.angle_alpha   90.00
_cell.angle_beta   90.00
_cell.angle_gamma   90.00
#
_symmetry.space_group_name_H-M   'P 1'
#
loop_
_entity.id
_entity.type
_entity.pdbx_description
1 polymer ?
#
loop_
_entity_poly.entity_id
_entity_poly.type
_entity_poly.pdbx_seq_one_letter_code
_entity_poly.pdbx_strand_id
1 'polypeptide(L)'
;MYEEYEALRLCDYEKYNQQDAALFMGVSRPTLTRICMSAREKIAMAMVEGRKIIIEGGKVELDNEWMYCSSCGCYFVRNEGTETILGCALCGSPNIKPFSSEEMTLQVEGGTRHLYCGRGKCRGRRRQRCGGNEDIF
;
A
#
# COMPACT_ATOMS: atom_id res chain seq x y z
N MET A 1 16.24 -2.30 13.82
CA MET A 1 15.61 -2.81 12.57
C MET A 1 16.05 -2.06 11.33
N TYR A 2 16.78 -0.94 11.44
CA TYR A 2 17.30 -0.19 10.28
C TYR A 2 18.27 -1.03 9.42
N GLU A 3 19.20 -1.74 10.08
CA GLU A 3 20.21 -2.55 9.38
C GLU A 3 19.60 -3.65 8.49
N GLU A 4 18.51 -4.29 8.94
CA GLU A 4 17.84 -5.36 8.19
C GLU A 4 17.16 -4.82 6.93
N TYR A 5 16.52 -3.65 7.05
CA TYR A 5 15.95 -2.95 5.91
C TYR A 5 17.03 -2.53 4.93
N GLU A 6 18.11 -1.92 5.40
CA GLU A 6 19.18 -1.43 4.53
C GLU A 6 19.91 -2.59 3.83
N ALA A 7 20.11 -3.71 4.54
CA ALA A 7 20.68 -4.92 3.95
C ALA A 7 19.79 -5.52 2.85
N LEU A 8 18.46 -5.59 3.07
CA LEU A 8 17.50 -6.00 2.04
C LEU A 8 17.51 -5.04 0.86
N ARG A 9 17.54 -3.73 1.11
CA ARG A 9 17.60 -2.71 0.07
C ARG A 9 18.85 -2.88 -0.80
N LEU A 10 20.03 -2.96 -0.21
CA LEU A 10 21.29 -3.04 -0.95
C LEU A 10 21.43 -4.39 -1.68
N CYS A 11 21.16 -5.51 -1.00
CA CYS A 11 21.40 -6.84 -1.56
C CYS A 11 20.28 -7.33 -2.48
N ASP A 12 19.02 -7.19 -2.06
CA ASP A 12 17.88 -7.82 -2.75
C ASP A 12 17.18 -6.87 -3.72
N TYR A 13 17.10 -5.57 -3.40
CA TYR A 13 16.47 -4.56 -4.27
C TYR A 13 17.45 -3.93 -5.26
N GLU A 14 18.56 -3.37 -4.78
CA GLU A 14 19.58 -2.71 -5.61
C GLU A 14 20.59 -3.70 -6.23
N LYS A 15 20.55 -4.96 -5.79
CA LYS A 15 21.35 -6.08 -6.32
C LYS A 15 22.86 -5.85 -6.26
N TYR A 16 23.33 -5.11 -5.26
CA TYR A 16 24.76 -5.01 -5.00
C TYR A 16 25.33 -6.37 -4.60
N ASN A 17 26.60 -6.60 -4.97
CA ASN A 17 27.30 -7.76 -4.48
C ASN A 17 27.53 -7.65 -2.97
N GLN A 18 27.80 -8.79 -2.33
CA GLN A 18 27.92 -8.87 -0.88
C GLN A 18 29.15 -8.14 -0.31
N GLN A 19 30.16 -7.88 -1.14
CA GLN A 19 31.33 -7.12 -0.72
C GLN A 19 30.99 -5.62 -0.66
N ASP A 20 30.40 -5.09 -1.71
CA ASP A 20 30.04 -3.69 -1.84
C ASP A 20 28.95 -3.30 -0.84
N ALA A 21 27.92 -4.13 -0.70
CA ALA A 21 26.88 -3.92 0.31
C ALA A 21 27.45 -3.89 1.74
N ALA A 22 28.47 -4.71 2.04
CA ALA A 22 29.10 -4.73 3.35
C ALA A 22 29.92 -3.45 3.59
N LEU A 23 30.59 -2.96 2.54
CA LEU A 23 31.31 -1.68 2.57
C LEU A 23 30.35 -0.50 2.78
N PHE A 24 29.22 -0.46 2.06
CA PHE A 24 28.20 0.59 2.23
C PHE A 24 27.62 0.61 3.64
N MET A 25 27.42 -0.56 4.25
CA MET A 25 26.92 -0.67 5.63
C MET A 25 28.02 -0.50 6.69
N GLY A 26 29.31 -0.43 6.31
CA GLY A 26 30.42 -0.33 7.25
C GLY A 26 30.60 -1.56 8.15
N VAL A 27 30.18 -2.75 7.69
CA VAL A 27 30.23 -4.00 8.45
C VAL A 27 31.08 -5.05 7.74
N SER A 28 31.47 -6.11 8.46
CA SER A 28 32.15 -7.25 7.83
C SER A 28 31.18 -8.05 6.94
N ARG A 29 31.71 -8.71 5.88
CA ARG A 29 30.91 -9.62 5.04
C ARG A 29 30.09 -10.65 5.84
N PRO A 30 30.65 -11.39 6.82
CA PRO A 30 29.85 -12.36 7.58
C PRO A 30 28.79 -11.69 8.46
N THR A 31 29.03 -10.47 8.93
CA THR A 31 27.99 -9.67 9.62
C THR A 31 26.84 -9.34 8.67
N LEU A 32 27.13 -8.84 7.47
CA LEU A 32 26.10 -8.56 6.46
C LEU A 32 25.28 -9.82 6.14
N THR A 33 25.93 -10.97 5.94
CA THR A 33 25.22 -12.25 5.69
C THR A 33 24.20 -12.55 6.78
N ARG A 34 24.60 -12.39 8.05
CA ARG A 34 23.70 -12.61 9.19
C ARG A 34 22.53 -11.63 9.20
N ILE A 35 22.78 -10.36 8.90
CA ILE A 35 21.73 -9.33 8.82
C ILE A 35 20.73 -9.67 7.71
N CYS A 36 21.20 -10.00 6.49
CA CYS A 36 20.34 -10.40 5.39
C CYS A 36 19.51 -11.65 5.72
N MET A 37 20.13 -12.65 6.36
CA MET A 37 19.43 -13.86 6.78
C MET A 37 18.31 -13.56 7.78
N SER A 38 18.61 -12.78 8.83
CA SER A 38 17.64 -12.35 9.83
C SER A 38 16.47 -11.60 9.19
N ALA A 39 16.76 -10.70 8.26
CA ALA A 39 15.75 -9.92 7.55
C ALA A 39 14.82 -10.81 6.70
N ARG A 40 15.39 -11.76 5.93
CA ARG A 40 14.62 -12.70 5.11
C ARG A 40 13.80 -13.68 5.95
N GLU A 41 14.31 -14.13 7.09
CA GLU A 41 13.58 -14.99 8.03
C GLU A 41 12.33 -14.28 8.56
N LYS A 42 12.44 -13.01 8.96
CA LYS A 42 11.29 -12.22 9.42
C LYS A 42 10.25 -12.01 8.33
N ILE A 43 10.68 -11.76 7.09
CA ILE A 43 9.76 -11.63 5.94
C ILE A 43 9.09 -12.97 5.66
N ALA A 44 9.84 -14.06 5.60
CA ALA A 44 9.32 -15.40 5.36
C ALA A 44 8.30 -15.80 6.44
N MET A 45 8.62 -15.57 7.72
CA MET A 45 7.72 -15.81 8.84
C MET A 45 6.45 -14.97 8.72
N ALA A 46 6.56 -13.68 8.34
CA ALA A 46 5.39 -12.84 8.14
C ALA A 46 4.49 -13.35 7.00
N MET A 47 5.09 -13.81 5.89
CA MET A 47 4.35 -14.35 4.75
C MET A 47 3.67 -15.68 5.07
N VAL A 48 4.38 -16.60 5.74
CA VAL A 48 3.88 -17.96 6.06
C VAL A 48 2.79 -17.91 7.13
N GLU A 49 2.95 -17.10 8.17
CA GLU A 49 2.00 -17.02 9.27
C GLU A 49 0.88 -15.98 9.04
N GLY A 50 0.91 -15.28 7.90
CA GLY A 50 -0.07 -14.23 7.58
C GLY A 50 0.03 -13.01 8.51
N ARG A 51 1.23 -12.69 9.01
CA ARG A 51 1.43 -11.49 9.84
C ARG A 51 1.28 -10.23 9.00
N LYS A 52 0.70 -9.19 9.59
CA LYS A 52 0.57 -7.89 8.94
C LYS A 52 1.94 -7.23 8.78
N ILE A 53 2.34 -6.95 7.54
CA ILE A 53 3.49 -6.09 7.23
C ILE A 53 2.98 -4.65 7.20
N ILE A 54 3.46 -3.82 8.12
CA ILE A 54 3.11 -2.40 8.18
C ILE A 54 4.29 -1.62 7.58
N ILE A 55 4.03 -0.95 6.45
CA ILE A 55 4.98 -0.04 5.84
C ILE A 55 4.63 1.35 6.35
N GLU A 56 5.34 1.81 7.37
CA GLU A 56 5.22 3.17 7.86
C GLU A 56 6.20 4.04 7.07
N GLY A 57 5.66 4.84 6.15
CA GLY A 57 6.41 5.98 5.62
C GLY A 57 6.63 6.98 6.75
N GLY A 58 7.78 7.66 6.78
CA GLY A 58 8.00 8.78 7.69
C GLY A 58 6.86 9.81 7.59
N LYS A 59 6.76 10.72 8.56
CA LYS A 59 5.75 11.79 8.58
C LYS A 59 5.92 12.69 7.34
N VAL A 60 5.33 12.28 6.22
CA VAL A 60 5.17 13.13 5.05
C VAL A 60 3.96 13.98 5.38
N GLU A 61 4.20 15.22 5.80
CA GLU A 61 3.14 16.22 5.85
C GLU A 61 2.77 16.52 4.40
N LEU A 62 1.75 15.81 3.92
CA LEU A 62 1.05 16.22 2.72
C LEU A 62 0.20 17.42 3.15
N ASP A 63 0.72 18.63 2.99
CA ASP A 63 -0.02 19.91 3.12
C ASP A 63 -1.07 20.09 2.00
N ASN A 64 -1.65 18.98 1.55
CA ASN A 64 -2.68 18.99 0.54
C ASN A 64 -4.02 19.23 1.23
N GLU A 65 -4.57 20.44 1.06
CA GLU A 65 -5.95 20.73 1.44
C GLU A 65 -6.90 19.89 0.56
N TRP A 66 -7.27 18.71 1.05
CA TRP A 66 -8.27 17.87 0.42
C TRP A 66 -9.65 18.51 0.53
N MET A 67 -10.41 18.42 -0.56
CA MET A 67 -11.76 18.97 -0.69
C MET A 67 -12.73 17.85 -1.10
N TYR A 68 -13.96 17.94 -0.61
CA TYR A 68 -15.05 17.00 -0.86
C TYR A 68 -16.26 17.72 -1.45
N CYS A 69 -16.83 17.20 -2.54
CA CYS A 69 -18.08 17.72 -3.09
C CYS A 69 -19.29 16.96 -2.53
N SER A 70 -20.19 17.67 -1.84
CA SER A 70 -21.41 17.06 -1.28
C SER A 70 -22.46 16.68 -2.34
N SER A 71 -22.31 17.13 -3.59
CA SER A 71 -23.29 16.86 -4.66
C SER A 71 -23.00 15.58 -5.44
N CYS A 72 -21.73 15.27 -5.72
CA CYS A 72 -21.35 14.07 -6.48
C CYS A 72 -20.48 13.08 -5.69
N GLY A 73 -20.03 13.44 -4.47
CA GLY A 73 -19.27 12.56 -3.60
C GLY A 73 -17.79 12.41 -3.96
N CYS A 74 -17.24 13.27 -4.83
CA CYS A 74 -15.83 13.18 -5.22
C CYS A 74 -14.90 13.89 -4.22
N TYR A 75 -13.64 13.44 -4.20
CA TYR A 75 -12.54 14.05 -3.45
C TYR A 75 -11.46 14.56 -4.40
N PHE A 76 -10.89 15.73 -4.12
CA PHE A 76 -9.81 16.32 -4.92
C PHE A 76 -8.94 17.24 -4.06
N VAL A 77 -7.70 17.51 -4.49
CA VAL A 77 -6.76 18.41 -3.80
C VAL A 77 -6.89 19.82 -4.35
N ARG A 78 -6.79 20.84 -3.50
CA ARG A 78 -6.68 22.24 -3.95
C ARG A 78 -5.38 22.40 -4.74
N ASN A 79 -5.47 22.79 -6.01
CA ASN A 79 -4.28 23.19 -6.77
C ASN A 79 -3.85 24.59 -6.35
N GLU A 80 -2.60 24.74 -5.90
CA GLU A 80 -1.96 26.04 -5.64
C GLU A 80 -1.77 26.77 -6.97
N GLY A 81 -2.68 27.69 -7.30
CA GLY A 81 -2.62 28.45 -8.55
C GLY A 81 -3.97 28.94 -9.09
N THR A 82 -5.10 28.52 -8.52
CA THR A 82 -6.42 29.07 -8.86
C THR A 82 -7.01 29.76 -7.64
N GLU A 83 -6.97 31.10 -7.63
CA GLU A 83 -7.45 31.93 -6.51
C GLU A 83 -8.94 31.75 -6.20
N THR A 84 -9.71 31.13 -7.09
CA THR A 84 -11.12 30.79 -6.85
C THR A 84 -11.49 29.43 -7.44
N ILE A 85 -11.82 28.47 -6.57
CA ILE A 85 -12.46 27.21 -6.99
C ILE A 85 -13.92 27.55 -7.35
N LEU A 86 -14.20 27.79 -8.64
CA LEU A 86 -15.52 28.20 -9.14
C LEU A 86 -16.59 27.09 -9.07
N GLY A 87 -16.17 25.83 -8.87
CA GLY A 87 -17.06 24.69 -8.74
C GLY A 87 -16.32 23.36 -8.85
N CYS A 88 -17.01 22.27 -8.52
CA CYS A 88 -16.48 20.91 -8.64
C CYS A 88 -16.17 20.60 -10.11
N ALA A 89 -14.93 20.20 -10.43
CA ALA A 89 -14.55 19.86 -11.81
C ALA A 89 -15.34 18.68 -12.42
N LEU A 90 -15.98 17.86 -11.59
CA LEU A 90 -16.75 16.70 -12.04
C LEU A 90 -18.23 16.97 -12.26
N CYS A 91 -18.85 17.87 -11.48
CA CYS A 91 -20.29 18.12 -11.54
C CYS A 91 -20.70 19.60 -11.64
N GLY A 92 -19.73 20.53 -11.60
CA GLY A 92 -19.97 21.97 -11.63
C GLY A 92 -20.61 22.54 -10.35
N SER A 93 -20.90 21.70 -9.34
CA SER A 93 -21.53 22.16 -8.10
C SER A 93 -20.60 23.07 -7.29
N PRO A 94 -21.10 24.18 -6.73
CA PRO A 94 -20.34 25.02 -5.80
C PRO A 94 -20.24 24.42 -4.39
N ASN A 95 -20.91 23.29 -4.12
CA ASN A 95 -21.02 22.71 -2.77
C ASN A 95 -19.79 21.84 -2.43
N ILE A 96 -18.68 22.52 -2.12
CA ILE A 96 -17.37 21.95 -1.82
C ILE A 96 -17.01 22.24 -0.36
N LYS A 97 -16.54 21.23 0.38
CA LYS A 97 -16.16 21.33 1.79
C LYS A 97 -14.72 20.83 1.97
N PRO A 98 -13.94 21.38 2.92
CA PRO A 98 -12.64 20.81 3.26
C PRO A 98 -12.83 19.42 3.89
N PHE A 99 -11.92 18.50 3.59
CA PHE A 99 -11.89 17.17 4.18
C PHE A 99 -11.06 17.21 5.47
N SER A 100 -11.67 16.89 6.60
CA SER A 100 -10.96 16.69 7.87
C SER A 100 -10.65 15.20 8.06
N SER A 101 -9.41 14.90 8.42
CA SER A 101 -8.90 13.53 8.62
C SER A 101 -9.60 12.75 9.75
N GLU A 102 -10.45 13.41 10.54
CA GLU A 102 -11.22 12.83 11.65
C GLU A 102 -12.40 11.97 11.16
N GLU A 103 -12.80 12.08 9.89
CA GLU A 103 -13.91 11.31 9.29
C GLU A 103 -13.46 9.97 8.67
N MET A 104 -12.17 9.60 8.79
CA MET A 104 -11.60 8.40 8.15
C MET A 104 -11.69 7.13 9.03
N THR A 105 -12.29 7.20 10.22
CA THR A 105 -12.33 6.08 11.18
C THR A 105 -13.49 5.10 11.02
N LEU A 106 -14.37 5.25 10.02
CA LEU A 106 -15.55 4.37 9.88
C LEU A 106 -15.70 3.63 8.54
N GLN A 107 -14.61 3.35 7.81
CA GLN A 107 -14.69 2.51 6.59
C GLN A 107 -13.61 1.41 6.46
N VAL A 108 -13.17 0.80 7.57
CA VAL A 108 -12.37 -0.45 7.51
C VAL A 108 -13.19 -1.69 7.90
N GLU A 109 -14.52 -1.60 7.86
CA GLU A 109 -15.41 -2.77 7.89
C GLU A 109 -16.21 -2.86 6.57
N GLY A 110 -15.49 -3.17 5.49
CA GLY A 110 -16.08 -3.36 4.17
C GLY A 110 -15.30 -4.42 3.42
N GLY A 111 -15.68 -5.68 3.60
CA GLY A 111 -15.03 -6.85 3.03
C GLY A 111 -14.67 -6.73 1.56
N THR A 112 -13.53 -7.32 1.22
CA THR A 112 -13.00 -7.49 -0.13
C THR A 112 -14.08 -8.02 -1.07
N ARG A 113 -14.62 -7.13 -1.90
CA ARG A 113 -15.37 -7.54 -3.08
C ARG A 113 -14.36 -8.18 -4.03
N HIS A 114 -14.47 -9.50 -4.12
CA HIS A 114 -13.78 -10.40 -5.03
C HIS A 114 -13.78 -9.82 -6.46
N LEU A 115 -12.70 -9.14 -6.86
CA LEU A 115 -12.61 -8.37 -8.11
C LEU A 115 -11.97 -9.13 -9.27
N TYR A 116 -11.91 -10.46 -9.19
CA TYR A 116 -11.51 -11.28 -10.32
C TYR A 116 -12.35 -12.56 -10.40
N CYS A 117 -13.64 -12.40 -10.69
CA CYS A 117 -14.30 -13.35 -11.58
C CYS A 117 -14.02 -12.86 -13.00
N GLY A 118 -12.87 -13.27 -13.54
CA GLY A 118 -12.63 -13.14 -14.97
C GLY A 118 -13.73 -13.89 -15.72
N ARG A 119 -14.36 -13.20 -16.68
CA ARG A 119 -15.30 -13.69 -17.70
C ARG A 119 -16.78 -13.71 -17.31
N GLY A 120 -17.53 -12.87 -18.04
CA GLY A 120 -18.78 -13.22 -18.70
C GLY A 120 -19.85 -13.98 -17.91
N LYS A 121 -20.85 -13.23 -17.42
CA LYS A 121 -22.27 -13.65 -17.25
C LYS A 121 -22.52 -15.15 -17.00
N CYS A 122 -22.35 -15.63 -15.76
CA CYS A 122 -23.01 -16.85 -15.30
C CYS A 122 -24.51 -16.59 -15.07
N ARG A 123 -25.30 -16.60 -16.16
CA ARG A 123 -26.76 -16.67 -16.07
C ARG A 123 -27.15 -18.14 -15.93
N GLY A 124 -27.52 -18.58 -14.72
CA GLY A 124 -28.23 -19.86 -14.54
C GLY A 124 -27.93 -20.59 -13.24
N ARG A 125 -28.94 -20.61 -12.36
CA ARG A 125 -29.20 -21.55 -11.26
C ARG A 125 -28.25 -22.75 -11.08
N ARG A 126 -27.48 -22.75 -9.99
CA ARG A 126 -27.67 -23.58 -8.78
C ARG A 126 -26.50 -23.30 -7.84
N ARG A 127 -26.81 -23.10 -6.56
CA ARG A 127 -25.82 -22.97 -5.49
C ARG A 127 -24.97 -24.24 -5.44
N GLN A 128 -23.68 -24.15 -5.77
CA GLN A 128 -22.71 -25.14 -5.34
C GLN A 128 -21.36 -24.46 -5.13
N ARG A 129 -20.81 -24.71 -3.95
CA ARG A 129 -19.52 -24.23 -3.46
C ARG A 129 -18.44 -24.56 -4.49
N CYS A 130 -17.74 -23.55 -4.98
CA CYS A 130 -16.41 -23.76 -5.54
C CYS A 130 -15.45 -23.84 -4.33
N GLY A 131 -15.25 -25.05 -3.82
CA GLY A 131 -14.20 -25.35 -2.85
C GLY A 131 -13.14 -26.24 -3.47
N GLY A 132 -11.88 -25.96 -3.12
CA GLY A 132 -10.69 -26.81 -3.32
C GLY A 132 -10.19 -26.86 -4.77
N ASN A 133 -8.91 -27.01 -5.05
CA ASN A 133 -7.73 -27.24 -4.22
C ASN A 133 -6.49 -26.87 -5.05
N GLU A 134 -5.41 -26.58 -4.33
CA GLU A 134 -4.02 -27.01 -4.57
C GLU A 134 -3.67 -27.38 -6.02
N ASP A 135 -2.79 -26.60 -6.63
CA ASP A 135 -1.47 -27.08 -7.06
C ASP A 135 -0.69 -25.93 -7.71
N ILE A 136 0.64 -26.07 -7.68
CA ILE A 136 1.65 -25.42 -8.53
C ILE A 136 2.34 -24.18 -7.92
N PHE A 137 3.51 -24.48 -7.33
CA PHE A 137 4.77 -23.72 -7.23
C PHE A 137 4.74 -22.22 -6.94
#